data_AF-A0A9W8YKM1-F1
#
_entry.id   AF-A0A9W8YKM1-F1
#
_cell.length_a   1.000
_cell.length_b   1.000
_cell.length_c   1.000
_cell.angle_alpha   90.00
_cell.angle_beta   90.00
_cell.angle_gamma   90.00
#
_symmetry.space_group_name_H-M   'P 1'
#
loop_
_entity.id
_entity.type
_entity.pdbx_description
1 polymer ?
#
loop_
_entity_poly.entity_id
_entity_poly.type
_entity_poly.pdbx_seq_one_letter_code
_entity_poly.pdbx_strand_id
1 'polypeptide(L)'
;MAILGDIIIVHHRRFHPRLGMVDDTQAVGIISDLLATCEASIAKLRREIDGPDESGLPQFGPHLRTLLMPTDCKRARDRSRLQLVTAYSTHILHVLHVLLHGKWDAISMLDDDDDWITSRRFNECASHAIAASQAVSSILEFDPELTFMPYLFGIYLLHGSFILLLFADRMPQVGANQSVELACETIVRAHEVCVVTLSTEFQKNFRKVLRSTLYSVRGSSPTEWEEHKARRRALSLYRWTKGAKGLAL
;
A
#
# COMPACT_ATOMS: atom_id res chain seq x y z
N MET A 1 7.86 8.91 -13.36
CA MET A 1 6.76 8.29 -14.11
C MET A 1 7.27 7.20 -15.10
N ALA A 2 8.32 6.44 -14.75
CA ALA A 2 8.85 5.35 -15.60
C ALA A 2 8.60 3.97 -14.95
N ILE A 3 8.98 3.80 -13.68
CA ILE A 3 8.93 2.52 -12.96
C ILE A 3 7.56 1.84 -13.02
N LEU A 4 6.44 2.53 -12.72
CA LEU A 4 5.12 1.92 -12.81
C LEU A 4 4.78 1.47 -14.23
N GLY A 5 5.19 2.23 -15.24
CA GLY A 5 5.02 1.85 -16.65
C GLY A 5 5.82 0.59 -17.00
N ASP A 6 7.05 0.49 -16.50
CA ASP A 6 7.90 -0.69 -16.69
C ASP A 6 7.28 -1.93 -16.02
N ILE A 7 6.75 -1.77 -14.81
CA ILE A 7 6.00 -2.84 -14.10
C ILE A 7 4.76 -3.25 -14.91
N ILE A 8 3.97 -2.29 -15.43
CA ILE A 8 2.80 -2.58 -16.28
C ILE A 8 3.22 -3.37 -17.53
N ILE A 9 4.34 -3.02 -18.16
CA ILE A 9 4.85 -3.71 -19.34
C ILE A 9 5.24 -5.16 -19.00
N VAL A 10 5.97 -5.37 -17.92
CA VAL A 10 6.33 -6.73 -17.44
C VAL A 10 5.07 -7.53 -17.14
N HIS A 11 4.11 -6.95 -16.42
CA HIS A 11 2.84 -7.59 -16.12
C HIS A 11 2.09 -7.98 -17.41
N HIS A 12 1.89 -7.05 -18.35
CA HIS A 12 1.22 -7.33 -19.62
C HIS A 12 1.93 -8.42 -20.43
N ARG A 13 3.26 -8.46 -20.42
CA ARG A 13 4.03 -9.51 -21.10
C ARG A 13 3.74 -10.89 -20.53
N ARG A 14 3.70 -11.05 -19.19
CA ARG A 14 3.36 -12.32 -18.51
C ARG A 14 2.02 -12.90 -18.97
N PHE A 15 1.03 -12.04 -19.23
CA PHE A 15 -0.31 -12.46 -19.66
C PHE A 15 -0.51 -12.42 -21.18
N HIS A 16 0.52 -12.10 -21.95
CA HIS A 16 0.40 -12.00 -23.40
C HIS A 16 0.41 -13.40 -24.04
N PRO A 17 -0.55 -13.74 -24.93
CA PRO A 17 -0.70 -15.10 -25.48
C PRO A 17 0.54 -15.68 -26.17
N ARG A 18 1.41 -14.82 -26.70
CA ARG A 18 2.63 -15.23 -27.41
C ARG A 18 3.92 -14.96 -26.64
N LEU A 19 3.88 -14.07 -25.65
CA LEU A 19 5.08 -13.57 -24.96
C LEU A 19 5.12 -13.94 -23.48
N GLY A 20 4.07 -14.58 -22.94
CA GLY A 20 4.00 -14.97 -21.52
C GLY A 20 5.04 -16.00 -21.09
N MET A 21 5.62 -16.74 -22.04
CA MET A 21 6.69 -17.71 -21.78
C MET A 21 8.09 -17.10 -21.87
N VAL A 22 8.22 -15.83 -22.26
CA VAL A 22 9.52 -15.16 -22.36
C VAL A 22 10.01 -14.85 -20.95
N ASP A 23 11.27 -15.20 -20.67
CA ASP A 23 11.89 -14.91 -19.38
C ASP A 23 11.90 -13.40 -19.11
N ASP A 24 11.40 -13.03 -17.93
CA ASP A 24 11.30 -11.65 -17.46
C ASP A 24 12.31 -11.32 -16.35
N THR A 25 13.18 -12.27 -15.99
CA THR A 25 14.12 -12.14 -14.86
C THR A 25 14.99 -10.90 -14.96
N GLN A 26 15.56 -10.62 -16.14
CA GLN A 26 16.39 -9.43 -16.35
C GLN A 26 15.59 -8.13 -16.20
N ALA A 27 14.38 -8.08 -16.76
CA ALA A 27 13.53 -6.88 -16.68
C ALA A 27 13.10 -6.62 -15.22
N VAL A 28 12.73 -7.68 -14.49
CA VAL A 28 12.41 -7.60 -13.07
C VAL A 28 13.62 -7.11 -12.28
N GLY A 29 14.82 -7.64 -12.54
CA GLY A 29 16.05 -7.21 -11.88
C GLY A 29 16.34 -5.71 -12.05
N ILE A 30 16.22 -5.19 -13.28
CA ILE A 30 16.40 -3.76 -13.56
C ILE A 30 15.40 -2.91 -12.76
N ILE A 31 14.13 -3.31 -12.72
CA ILE A 31 13.10 -2.58 -11.98
C ILE A 31 13.37 -2.66 -10.47
N SER A 32 13.79 -3.82 -9.96
CA SER A 32 14.18 -3.98 -8.55
C SER A 32 15.34 -3.07 -8.16
N ASP A 33 16.36 -2.92 -9.02
CA ASP A 33 17.48 -2.01 -8.78
C ASP A 33 17.04 -0.54 -8.76
N LEU A 34 16.10 -0.16 -9.64
CA LEU A 34 15.51 1.18 -9.64
C LEU A 34 14.72 1.44 -8.35
N LEU A 35 13.95 0.45 -7.88
CA LEU A 35 13.22 0.55 -6.62
C LEU A 35 14.18 0.65 -5.42
N ALA A 36 15.27 -0.13 -5.40
CA ALA A 36 16.29 -0.05 -4.36
C ALA A 36 16.98 1.33 -4.34
N THR A 37 17.20 1.94 -5.51
CA THR A 37 17.71 3.30 -5.63
C THR A 37 16.72 4.32 -5.05
N CYS A 38 15.42 4.16 -5.33
CA CYS A 38 14.37 4.99 -4.73
C CYS A 38 14.32 4.82 -3.21
N GLU A 39 14.43 3.60 -2.70
CA GLU A 39 14.49 3.30 -1.27
C GLU A 39 15.65 4.03 -0.59
N ALA A 40 16.85 3.94 -1.16
CA ALA A 40 18.03 4.63 -0.65
C ALA A 40 17.84 6.16 -0.63
N SER A 41 17.17 6.71 -1.66
CA SER A 41 16.84 8.14 -1.71
C SER A 41 15.84 8.56 -0.62
N ILE A 42 14.81 7.74 -0.37
CA ILE A 42 13.82 7.98 0.69
C ILE A 42 14.49 7.87 2.07
N ALA A 43 15.37 6.89 2.27
CA ALA A 43 16.14 6.74 3.51
C ALA A 43 17.09 7.92 3.76
N LYS A 44 17.67 8.51 2.70
CA LYS A 44 18.44 9.76 2.81
C LYS A 44 17.55 10.91 3.26
N LEU A 45 16.37 11.08 2.64
CA LEU A 45 15.41 12.12 3.01
C LEU A 45 14.96 12.00 4.47
N ARG A 46 14.72 10.76 4.94
CA ARG A 46 14.39 10.49 6.35
C ARG A 46 15.49 10.93 7.31
N ARG A 47 16.76 10.69 6.98
CA ARG A 47 17.89 11.15 7.80
C ARG A 47 17.99 12.67 7.87
N GLU A 48 17.59 13.39 6.82
CA GLU A 48 17.55 14.86 6.83
C GLU A 48 16.45 15.39 7.78
N ILE A 49 15.38 14.62 8.00
CA ILE A 49 14.31 14.95 8.97
C ILE A 49 14.76 14.68 10.41
N ASP A 50 15.54 13.62 10.63
CA ASP A 50 16.01 13.16 11.94
C ASP A 50 17.34 13.79 12.38
N GLY A 51 18.01 14.53 11.49
CA GLY A 51 19.28 15.21 11.77
C GLY A 51 19.17 16.18 12.95
N PRO A 52 20.26 16.34 13.74
CA PRO A 52 20.26 17.25 14.87
C PRO A 52 19.94 18.66 14.38
N ASP A 53 18.99 19.30 15.05
CA ASP A 53 18.74 20.73 14.91
C ASP A 53 20.09 21.43 15.19
N GLU A 54 20.75 21.99 14.17
CA GLU A 54 21.87 22.92 14.38
C GLU A 54 21.31 24.23 14.97
N SER A 55 20.71 24.14 16.15
CA SER A 55 20.42 25.27 17.04
C SER A 55 21.49 25.32 18.13
N GLY A 56 22.75 25.35 17.71
CA GLY A 56 23.83 25.99 18.46
C GLY A 56 23.69 27.51 18.40
N LEU A 57 22.60 28.07 18.94
CA LEU A 57 22.48 29.51 19.17
C LEU A 57 22.63 29.79 20.67
N PRO A 58 23.55 30.69 21.08
CA PRO A 58 23.72 31.03 22.48
C PRO A 58 22.43 31.62 23.05
N GLN A 59 22.22 31.34 24.32
CA GLN A 59 21.05 31.66 25.14
C GLN A 59 20.79 33.19 25.19
N PHE A 60 20.16 33.76 24.16
CA PHE A 60 19.73 35.16 24.18
C PHE A 60 18.39 35.29 24.92
N GLY A 61 18.31 36.29 25.80
CA GLY A 61 17.21 36.51 26.72
C GLY A 61 15.83 36.76 26.08
N PRO A 62 14.75 36.71 26.88
CA PRO A 62 13.36 36.58 26.43
C PRO A 62 12.83 37.75 25.57
N HIS A 63 13.55 38.87 25.46
CA HIS A 63 13.09 40.06 24.73
C HIS A 63 13.42 40.09 23.23
N LEU A 64 14.29 39.21 22.71
CA LEU A 64 14.66 39.17 21.27
C LEU A 64 13.95 38.06 20.48
N ARG A 65 13.21 37.16 21.14
CA ARG A 65 12.50 36.04 20.49
C ARG A 65 11.40 36.49 19.53
N THR A 66 10.81 37.67 19.74
CA THR A 66 9.65 38.14 18.97
C THR A 66 9.98 38.51 17.52
N LEU A 67 11.26 38.73 17.16
CA LEU A 67 11.68 39.12 15.80
C LEU A 67 12.21 37.96 14.93
N LEU A 68 12.37 36.74 15.48
CA LEU A 68 12.95 35.57 14.78
C LEU A 68 11.91 34.58 14.22
N MET A 69 10.62 34.84 14.47
CA MET A 69 9.48 33.98 14.10
C MET A 69 9.32 33.60 12.61
N PRO A 70 9.78 34.36 11.60
CA PRO A 70 9.57 33.97 10.20
C PRO A 70 10.34 32.71 9.79
N THR A 71 11.50 32.46 10.40
CA THR A 71 12.43 31.39 10.02
C THR A 71 12.07 30.04 10.65
N ASP A 72 11.65 30.04 11.92
CA ASP A 72 11.28 28.83 12.65
C ASP A 72 9.96 28.23 12.11
N CYS A 73 8.97 29.07 11.79
CA CYS A 73 7.72 28.62 11.18
C CYS A 73 7.90 28.02 9.78
N LYS A 74 8.81 28.57 8.97
CA LYS A 74 9.13 28.00 7.64
C LYS A 74 9.80 26.64 7.77
N ARG A 75 10.79 26.52 8.65
CA ARG A 75 11.52 25.25 8.90
C ARG A 75 10.61 24.15 9.45
N ALA A 76 9.69 24.48 10.36
CA ALA A 76 8.70 23.54 10.87
C ALA A 76 7.73 23.04 9.77
N ARG A 77 7.29 23.95 8.88
CA ARG A 77 6.43 23.62 7.73
C ARG A 77 7.15 22.78 6.68
N ASP A 78 8.43 23.03 6.47
CA ASP A 78 9.26 22.24 5.56
C ASP A 78 9.48 20.82 6.13
N ARG A 79 9.70 20.70 7.44
CA ARG A 79 9.85 19.41 8.12
C ARG A 79 8.57 18.56 8.06
N SER A 80 7.41 19.14 8.34
CA SER A 80 6.13 18.41 8.27
C SER A 80 5.82 17.96 6.85
N ARG A 81 6.11 18.81 5.85
CA ARG A 81 5.99 18.45 4.43
C ARG A 81 6.96 17.32 4.06
N LEU A 82 8.19 17.33 4.56
CA LEU A 82 9.17 16.26 4.33
C LEU A 82 8.73 14.94 4.96
N GLN A 83 8.18 14.96 6.17
CA GLN A 83 7.61 13.77 6.83
C GLN A 83 6.48 13.17 6.00
N LEU A 84 5.56 14.02 5.53
CA LEU A 84 4.46 13.62 4.68
C LEU A 84 4.94 13.00 3.36
N VAL A 85 5.83 13.68 2.64
CA VAL A 85 6.40 13.17 1.38
C VAL A 85 7.14 11.85 1.60
N THR A 86 7.89 11.73 2.70
CA THR A 86 8.62 10.50 3.04
C THR A 86 7.65 9.34 3.29
N ALA A 87 6.60 9.57 4.08
CA ALA A 87 5.62 8.53 4.42
C ALA A 87 4.85 8.06 3.16
N TYR A 88 4.35 8.98 2.34
CA TYR A 88 3.67 8.66 1.07
C TYR A 88 4.60 7.95 0.09
N SER A 89 5.84 8.41 -0.06
CA SER A 89 6.81 7.78 -0.96
C SER A 89 7.17 6.37 -0.51
N THR A 90 7.32 6.15 0.80
CA THR A 90 7.58 4.83 1.39
C THR A 90 6.42 3.88 1.11
N HIS A 91 5.17 4.33 1.30
CA HIS A 91 4.00 3.52 0.97
C HIS A 91 3.97 3.13 -0.52
N ILE A 92 4.09 4.12 -1.41
CA ILE A 92 4.06 3.88 -2.86
C ILE A 92 5.19 2.93 -3.28
N LEU A 93 6.41 3.11 -2.75
CA LEU A 93 7.54 2.23 -3.01
C LEU A 93 7.21 0.77 -2.71
N HIS A 94 6.67 0.49 -1.52
CA HIS A 94 6.28 -0.87 -1.15
C HIS A 94 5.14 -1.42 -2.02
N VAL A 95 4.17 -0.59 -2.40
CA VAL A 95 3.12 -1.03 -3.32
C VAL A 95 3.69 -1.32 -4.72
N LEU A 96 4.70 -0.59 -5.19
CA LEU A 96 5.37 -0.90 -6.45
C LEU A 96 6.09 -2.27 -6.40
N HIS A 97 6.72 -2.62 -5.28
CA HIS A 97 7.22 -3.98 -5.08
C HIS A 97 6.10 -5.03 -5.10
N VAL A 98 4.98 -4.77 -4.42
CA VAL A 98 3.81 -5.67 -4.45
C VAL A 98 3.33 -5.86 -5.90
N LEU A 99 3.26 -4.81 -6.70
CA LEU A 99 2.84 -4.88 -8.10
C LEU A 99 3.86 -5.59 -9.01
N LEU A 100 5.16 -5.50 -8.72
CA LEU A 100 6.21 -6.15 -9.52
C LEU A 100 6.20 -7.68 -9.35
N HIS A 101 6.06 -8.16 -8.12
CA HIS A 101 6.16 -9.57 -7.78
C HIS A 101 4.78 -10.26 -7.70
N GLY A 102 3.71 -9.48 -7.52
CA GLY A 102 2.37 -9.97 -7.21
C GLY A 102 1.47 -10.16 -8.42
N LYS A 103 0.42 -10.95 -8.23
CA LYS A 103 -0.76 -10.94 -9.10
C LYS A 103 -1.49 -9.60 -8.96
N TRP A 104 -2.30 -9.20 -9.92
CA TRP A 104 -3.07 -7.94 -9.85
C TRP A 104 -4.56 -8.16 -9.61
N ASP A 105 -5.02 -9.41 -9.71
CA ASP A 105 -6.43 -9.80 -9.55
C ASP A 105 -6.65 -10.48 -8.19
N ALA A 106 -7.43 -9.85 -7.31
CA ALA A 106 -7.70 -10.37 -5.96
C ALA A 106 -8.38 -11.74 -5.98
N ILE A 107 -9.24 -12.01 -6.97
CA ILE A 107 -9.89 -13.32 -7.12
C ILE A 107 -8.85 -14.40 -7.45
N SER A 108 -8.00 -14.14 -8.43
CA SER A 108 -6.93 -15.08 -8.83
C SER A 108 -5.87 -15.30 -7.72
N MET A 109 -5.71 -14.35 -6.80
CA MET A 109 -4.90 -14.55 -5.60
C MET A 109 -5.58 -15.47 -4.58
N LEU A 110 -6.89 -15.35 -4.39
CA LEU A 110 -7.65 -16.15 -3.43
C LEU A 110 -7.77 -17.60 -3.88
N ASP A 111 -8.00 -17.82 -5.18
CA ASP A 111 -8.12 -19.16 -5.77
C ASP A 111 -6.83 -19.97 -5.70
N ASP A 112 -5.69 -19.29 -5.88
CA ASP A 112 -4.35 -19.88 -5.79
C ASP A 112 -4.14 -21.15 -6.65
N ASP A 113 -4.72 -21.17 -7.86
CA ASP A 113 -4.70 -22.32 -8.78
C ASP A 113 -3.29 -22.81 -9.19
N ASP A 114 -2.24 -22.01 -8.94
CA ASP A 114 -0.85 -22.21 -9.35
C ASP A 114 0.14 -22.33 -8.17
N ASP A 115 -0.36 -22.56 -6.95
CA ASP A 115 0.43 -22.63 -5.71
C ASP A 115 1.32 -21.39 -5.47
N TRP A 116 0.93 -20.23 -6.02
CA TRP A 116 1.70 -18.99 -5.96
C TRP A 116 2.00 -18.55 -4.54
N ILE A 117 1.12 -18.84 -3.58
CA ILE A 117 1.30 -18.52 -2.15
C ILE A 117 2.56 -19.18 -1.55
N THR A 118 3.02 -20.31 -2.10
CA THR A 118 4.25 -20.97 -1.62
C THR A 118 5.53 -20.41 -2.25
N SER A 119 5.40 -19.52 -3.23
CA SER A 119 6.52 -19.01 -4.02
C SER A 119 7.33 -17.93 -3.28
N ARG A 120 8.59 -17.76 -3.69
CA ARG A 120 9.42 -16.64 -3.24
C ARG A 120 8.80 -15.27 -3.57
N ARG A 121 8.14 -15.15 -4.73
CA ARG A 121 7.48 -13.90 -5.16
C ARG A 121 6.37 -13.50 -4.18
N PHE A 122 5.62 -14.47 -3.67
CA PHE A 122 4.63 -14.22 -2.63
C PHE A 122 5.27 -13.71 -1.34
N ASN A 123 6.35 -14.33 -0.86
CA ASN A 123 7.05 -13.87 0.35
C ASN A 123 7.56 -12.43 0.23
N GLU A 124 8.04 -12.04 -0.95
CA GLU A 124 8.43 -10.65 -1.24
C GLU A 124 7.21 -9.71 -1.19
N CYS A 125 6.09 -10.07 -1.84
CA CYS A 125 4.84 -9.30 -1.76
C CYS A 125 4.29 -9.19 -0.34
N ALA A 126 4.34 -10.27 0.43
CA ALA A 126 3.91 -10.37 1.81
C ALA A 126 4.63 -9.37 2.70
N SER A 127 5.97 -9.38 2.66
CA SER A 127 6.81 -8.46 3.42
C SER A 127 6.51 -7.00 3.07
N HIS A 128 6.44 -6.69 1.77
CA HIS A 128 6.15 -5.34 1.31
C HIS A 128 4.71 -4.89 1.60
N ALA A 129 3.71 -5.78 1.59
CA ALA A 129 2.34 -5.42 1.95
C ALA A 129 2.22 -5.04 3.44
N ILE A 130 2.93 -5.75 4.33
CA ILE A 130 3.00 -5.40 5.75
C ILE A 130 3.73 -4.06 5.92
N ALA A 131 4.89 -3.86 5.28
CA ALA A 131 5.62 -2.60 5.33
C ALA A 131 4.80 -1.43 4.76
N ALA A 132 4.03 -1.66 3.69
CA ALA A 132 3.11 -0.67 3.14
C ALA A 132 2.03 -0.28 4.16
N SER A 133 1.48 -1.23 4.93
CA SER A 133 0.50 -0.91 5.98
C SER A 133 1.08 -0.10 7.13
N GLN A 134 2.35 -0.35 7.50
CA GLN A 134 3.06 0.46 8.49
C GLN A 134 3.25 1.89 8.00
N ALA A 135 3.65 2.06 6.73
CA ALA A 135 3.73 3.38 6.11
C ALA A 135 2.36 4.10 6.09
N VAL A 136 1.26 3.37 5.85
CA VAL A 136 -0.10 3.94 5.95
C VAL A 136 -0.41 4.40 7.37
N SER A 137 0.01 3.66 8.40
CA SER A 137 -0.16 4.11 9.79
C SER A 137 0.51 5.46 10.02
N SER A 138 1.76 5.63 9.57
CA SER A 138 2.45 6.92 9.66
C SER A 138 1.80 8.01 8.81
N ILE A 139 1.27 7.68 7.63
CA ILE A 139 0.51 8.63 6.81
C ILE A 139 -0.69 9.16 7.58
N LEU A 140 -1.47 8.28 8.22
CA LEU A 140 -2.66 8.69 8.99
C LEU A 140 -2.33 9.55 10.21
N GLU A 141 -1.11 9.43 10.77
CA GLU A 141 -0.63 10.33 11.83
C GLU A 141 -0.38 11.75 11.31
N PHE A 142 0.13 11.89 10.08
CA PHE A 142 0.50 13.19 9.50
C PHE A 142 -0.61 13.83 8.63
N ASP A 143 -1.48 13.02 8.02
CA ASP A 143 -2.59 13.42 7.14
C ASP A 143 -3.81 12.51 7.38
N PRO A 144 -4.54 12.73 8.48
CA PRO A 144 -5.65 11.86 8.90
C PRO A 144 -6.86 11.90 7.95
N GLU A 145 -6.94 12.90 7.08
CA GLU A 145 -8.00 13.07 6.08
C GLU A 145 -7.55 12.64 4.66
N LEU A 146 -6.29 12.20 4.51
CA LEU A 146 -5.69 11.77 3.24
C LEU A 146 -5.79 12.81 2.12
N THR A 147 -5.62 14.08 2.47
CA THR A 147 -5.82 15.24 1.59
C THR A 147 -4.62 15.56 0.70
N PHE A 148 -3.44 15.03 1.01
CA PHE A 148 -2.20 15.39 0.31
C PHE A 148 -2.15 14.89 -1.14
N MET A 149 -2.53 13.62 -1.37
CA MET A 149 -2.53 12.98 -2.69
C MET A 149 -3.73 12.03 -2.87
N PRO A 150 -4.97 12.49 -2.66
CA PRO A 150 -6.12 11.62 -2.46
C PRO A 150 -6.31 10.65 -3.64
N TYR A 151 -6.41 11.15 -4.87
CA TYR A 151 -6.69 10.30 -6.04
C TYR A 151 -5.62 9.21 -6.26
N LEU A 152 -4.35 9.60 -6.25
CA LEU A 152 -3.26 8.67 -6.51
C LEU A 152 -3.08 7.68 -5.35
N PHE A 153 -3.13 8.18 -4.12
CA PHE A 153 -2.99 7.37 -2.93
C PHE A 153 -4.06 6.29 -2.86
N GLY A 154 -5.32 6.63 -3.16
CA GLY A 154 -6.40 5.66 -3.16
C GLY A 154 -6.16 4.45 -4.09
N ILE A 155 -5.50 4.65 -5.23
CA ILE A 155 -5.17 3.56 -6.16
C ILE A 155 -4.07 2.67 -5.57
N TYR A 156 -3.02 3.25 -5.00
CA TYR A 156 -1.93 2.47 -4.39
C TYR A 156 -2.36 1.79 -3.08
N LEU A 157 -3.15 2.46 -2.24
CA LEU A 157 -3.73 1.91 -1.02
C LEU A 157 -4.51 0.63 -1.34
N LEU A 158 -5.29 0.67 -2.42
CA LEU A 158 -6.04 -0.46 -2.90
C LEU A 158 -5.13 -1.60 -3.39
N HIS A 159 -4.18 -1.33 -4.27
CA HIS A 159 -3.26 -2.38 -4.76
C HIS A 159 -2.42 -3.00 -3.64
N GLY A 160 -1.96 -2.21 -2.67
CA GLY A 160 -1.24 -2.71 -1.50
C GLY A 160 -2.08 -3.59 -0.57
N SER A 161 -3.41 -3.47 -0.64
CA SER A 161 -4.32 -4.18 0.26
C SER A 161 -4.72 -5.59 -0.19
N PHE A 162 -4.48 -5.97 -1.45
CA PHE A 162 -4.87 -7.29 -1.96
C PHE A 162 -4.19 -8.45 -1.24
N ILE A 163 -2.89 -8.31 -0.92
CA ILE A 163 -2.13 -9.33 -0.17
C ILE A 163 -2.67 -9.46 1.26
N LEU A 164 -3.04 -8.34 1.88
CA LEU A 164 -3.60 -8.33 3.24
C LEU A 164 -5.02 -8.93 3.28
N LEU A 165 -5.80 -8.77 2.20
CA LEU A 165 -7.06 -9.48 2.04
C LEU A 165 -6.83 -11.00 1.98
N LEU A 166 -5.83 -11.45 1.21
CA LEU A 166 -5.46 -12.86 1.14
C LEU A 166 -5.02 -13.41 2.51
N PHE A 167 -4.21 -12.66 3.28
CA PHE A 167 -3.88 -13.07 4.63
C PHE A 167 -5.10 -13.19 5.52
N ALA A 168 -6.00 -12.20 5.50
CA ALA A 168 -7.23 -12.23 6.28
C ALA A 168 -8.09 -13.46 5.93
N ASP A 169 -8.19 -13.82 4.64
CA ASP A 169 -8.94 -15.00 4.19
C ASP A 169 -8.32 -16.33 4.68
N ARG A 170 -6.99 -16.39 4.81
CA ARG A 170 -6.25 -17.59 5.20
C ARG A 170 -5.99 -17.72 6.71
N MET A 171 -6.21 -16.67 7.50
CA MET A 171 -6.07 -16.71 8.97
C MET A 171 -6.83 -17.86 9.65
N PRO A 172 -8.06 -18.24 9.24
CA PRO A 172 -8.77 -19.35 9.86
C PRO A 172 -8.04 -20.71 9.73
N GLN A 173 -7.18 -20.85 8.73
CA GLN A 173 -6.46 -22.08 8.40
C GLN A 173 -5.07 -22.13 9.04
N VAL A 174 -4.40 -20.99 9.13
CA VAL A 174 -2.98 -20.87 9.56
C VAL A 174 -2.83 -20.41 11.01
N GLY A 175 -3.89 -19.85 11.60
CA GLY A 175 -3.91 -19.30 12.95
C GLY A 175 -3.76 -17.77 12.97
N ALA A 176 -4.22 -17.15 14.06
CA ALA A 176 -4.22 -15.70 14.22
C ALA A 176 -2.80 -15.13 14.31
N ASN A 177 -2.55 -14.04 13.58
CA ASN A 177 -1.29 -13.31 13.62
C ASN A 177 -1.54 -11.82 13.89
N GLN A 178 -1.12 -11.36 15.06
CA GLN A 178 -1.35 -9.99 15.52
C GLN A 178 -0.77 -8.92 14.59
N SER A 179 0.38 -9.17 13.96
CA SER A 179 0.98 -8.19 13.04
C SER A 179 0.12 -8.01 11.78
N VAL A 180 -0.48 -9.10 11.31
CA VAL A 180 -1.36 -9.10 10.14
C VAL A 180 -2.71 -8.48 10.50
N GLU A 181 -3.27 -8.79 11.67
CA GLU A 181 -4.50 -8.15 12.14
C GLU A 181 -4.36 -6.62 12.22
N LEU A 182 -3.27 -6.14 12.82
CA LEU A 182 -2.97 -4.71 12.92
C LEU A 182 -2.81 -4.07 11.53
N ALA A 183 -2.15 -4.77 10.60
CA ALA A 183 -2.00 -4.32 9.21
C ALA A 183 -3.37 -4.20 8.51
N CYS A 184 -4.22 -5.21 8.64
CA CYS A 184 -5.55 -5.21 8.06
C CYS A 184 -6.44 -4.11 8.67
N GLU A 185 -6.42 -3.91 10.00
CA GLU A 185 -7.17 -2.83 10.66
C GLU A 185 -6.73 -1.44 10.19
N THR A 186 -5.42 -1.22 10.09
CA THR A 186 -4.85 0.04 9.59
C THR A 186 -5.34 0.34 8.18
N ILE A 187 -5.36 -0.67 7.31
CA ILE A 187 -5.81 -0.53 5.93
C ILE A 187 -7.32 -0.35 5.81
N VAL A 188 -8.13 -1.01 6.66
CA VAL A 188 -9.57 -0.75 6.73
C VAL A 188 -9.81 0.71 7.10
N ARG A 189 -9.14 1.22 8.15
CA ARG A 189 -9.25 2.62 8.58
C ARG A 189 -8.85 3.60 7.46
N ALA A 190 -7.75 3.34 6.78
CA ALA A 190 -7.31 4.18 5.66
C ALA A 190 -8.33 4.19 4.51
N HIS A 191 -8.94 3.04 4.17
CA HIS A 191 -9.99 2.99 3.16
C HIS A 191 -11.27 3.71 3.61
N GLU A 192 -11.58 3.73 4.90
CA GLU A 192 -12.72 4.50 5.43
C GLU A 192 -12.56 5.99 5.22
N VAL A 193 -11.38 6.52 5.55
CA VAL A 193 -11.03 7.92 5.28
C VAL A 193 -11.02 8.19 3.77
N CYS A 194 -10.31 7.35 3.01
CA CYS A 194 -10.11 7.53 1.58
C CYS A 194 -11.44 7.58 0.80
N VAL A 195 -12.45 6.79 1.19
CA VAL A 195 -13.79 6.78 0.59
C VAL A 195 -14.59 8.05 0.87
N VAL A 196 -14.38 8.68 2.02
CA VAL A 196 -15.03 9.96 2.36
C VAL A 196 -14.37 11.09 1.59
N THR A 197 -13.04 11.04 1.46
CA THR A 197 -12.24 12.02 0.71
C THR A 197 -12.41 11.87 -0.80
N LEU A 198 -12.66 10.65 -1.31
CA LEU A 198 -12.83 10.33 -2.72
C LEU A 198 -14.05 9.43 -2.92
N SER A 199 -15.01 9.87 -3.73
CA SER A 199 -16.13 9.02 -4.13
C SER A 199 -15.69 7.95 -5.16
N THR A 200 -15.03 6.89 -4.70
CA THR A 200 -14.75 5.71 -5.53
C THR A 200 -15.60 4.52 -5.10
N GLU A 201 -16.48 4.05 -5.99
CA GLU A 201 -17.38 2.93 -5.71
C GLU A 201 -16.62 1.62 -5.44
N PHE A 202 -15.44 1.42 -6.06
CA PHE A 202 -14.65 0.24 -5.80
C PHE A 202 -14.10 0.18 -4.38
N GLN A 203 -13.47 1.24 -3.87
CA GLN A 203 -12.90 1.25 -2.52
C GLN A 203 -13.98 1.03 -1.46
N LYS A 204 -15.19 1.58 -1.66
CA LYS A 204 -16.37 1.32 -0.81
C LYS A 204 -16.68 -0.17 -0.72
N ASN A 205 -16.69 -0.85 -1.86
CA ASN A 205 -16.98 -2.29 -1.93
C ASN A 205 -15.84 -3.11 -1.35
N PHE A 206 -14.59 -2.79 -1.69
CA PHE A 206 -13.40 -3.48 -1.18
C PHE A 206 -13.31 -3.41 0.35
N ARG A 207 -13.53 -2.24 0.95
CA ARG A 207 -13.59 -2.09 2.42
C ARG A 207 -14.62 -3.03 3.05
N LYS A 208 -15.83 -3.10 2.48
CA LYS A 208 -16.90 -4.00 2.99
C LYS A 208 -16.43 -5.46 2.96
N VAL A 209 -15.76 -5.87 1.88
CA VAL A 209 -15.19 -7.22 1.73
C VAL A 209 -14.11 -7.49 2.77
N LEU A 210 -13.11 -6.60 2.92
CA LEU A 210 -12.01 -6.79 3.86
C LEU A 210 -12.50 -6.85 5.31
N ARG A 211 -13.41 -5.94 5.69
CA ARG A 211 -13.98 -5.90 7.03
C ARG A 211 -14.84 -7.13 7.35
N SER A 212 -15.66 -7.59 6.39
CA SER A 212 -16.42 -8.84 6.53
C SER A 212 -15.50 -10.04 6.69
N THR A 213 -14.39 -10.08 5.94
CA THR A 213 -13.39 -11.15 6.04
C THR A 213 -12.78 -11.19 7.44
N LEU A 214 -12.29 -10.06 7.96
CA LEU A 214 -11.72 -9.98 9.32
C LEU A 214 -12.70 -10.39 10.43
N TYR A 215 -13.97 -9.98 10.34
CA TYR A 215 -14.96 -10.39 11.35
C TYR A 215 -15.23 -11.89 11.33
N SER A 216 -15.26 -12.50 10.14
CA SER A 216 -15.38 -13.95 9.96
C SER A 216 -14.25 -14.71 10.65
N VAL A 217 -13.02 -14.18 10.60
CA VAL A 217 -11.87 -14.77 11.30
C VAL A 217 -12.05 -14.69 12.82
N ARG A 218 -12.61 -13.58 13.32
CA ARG A 218 -12.74 -13.30 14.75
C ARG A 218 -13.95 -13.98 15.41
N GLY A 219 -14.94 -14.44 14.65
CA GLY A 219 -16.12 -15.12 15.17
C GLY A 219 -16.58 -16.27 14.27
N SER A 220 -16.78 -17.44 14.85
CA SER A 220 -17.38 -18.61 14.17
C SER A 220 -18.85 -18.35 13.86
N SER A 221 -19.14 -17.65 12.74
CA SER A 221 -20.52 -17.43 12.28
C SER A 221 -20.96 -18.56 11.32
N PRO A 222 -22.16 -19.15 11.49
CA PRO A 222 -22.67 -20.21 10.61
C PRO A 222 -23.11 -19.76 9.20
N THR A 223 -23.05 -18.46 8.86
CA THR A 223 -23.35 -17.90 7.53
C THR A 223 -22.14 -17.78 6.59
N GLU A 224 -21.03 -18.45 6.91
CA GLU A 224 -19.73 -18.29 6.27
C GLU A 224 -19.75 -18.47 4.73
N TRP A 225 -20.55 -19.43 4.22
CA TRP A 225 -20.62 -19.73 2.78
C TRP A 225 -21.35 -18.64 1.96
N GLU A 226 -22.48 -18.13 2.45
CA GLU A 226 -23.21 -17.08 1.72
C GLU A 226 -22.45 -15.76 1.73
N GLU A 227 -21.81 -15.44 2.86
CA GLU A 227 -20.92 -14.29 2.98
C GLU A 227 -19.72 -14.42 2.06
N HIS A 228 -19.08 -15.59 2.01
CA HIS A 228 -17.98 -15.86 1.09
C HIS A 228 -18.43 -15.64 -0.37
N LYS A 229 -19.60 -16.16 -0.77
CA LYS A 229 -20.15 -15.95 -2.12
C LYS A 229 -20.43 -14.46 -2.40
N ALA A 230 -20.92 -13.71 -1.42
CA ALA A 230 -21.16 -12.27 -1.54
C ALA A 230 -19.84 -11.48 -1.70
N ARG A 231 -18.81 -11.83 -0.92
CA ARG A 231 -17.45 -11.25 -1.04
C ARG A 231 -16.89 -11.47 -2.45
N ARG A 232 -17.00 -12.70 -2.98
CA ARG A 232 -16.54 -13.02 -4.35
C ARG A 232 -17.29 -12.26 -5.44
N ARG A 233 -18.62 -12.12 -5.33
CA ARG A 233 -19.40 -11.31 -6.29
C ARG A 233 -18.93 -9.86 -6.31
N ALA A 234 -18.71 -9.25 -5.13
CA ALA A 234 -18.24 -7.86 -5.06
C ALA A 234 -16.88 -7.66 -5.74
N LEU A 235 -15.93 -8.59 -5.55
CA LEU A 235 -14.61 -8.53 -6.20
C LEU A 235 -14.69 -8.79 -7.71
N SER A 236 -15.65 -9.61 -8.17
CA SER A 236 -15.76 -10.02 -9.58
C SER A 236 -16.08 -8.88 -10.56
N LEU A 237 -16.61 -7.78 -10.05
CA LEU A 237 -16.91 -6.59 -10.83
C LEU A 237 -15.65 -5.84 -11.30
N TYR A 238 -14.50 -6.10 -10.68
CA TYR A 238 -13.28 -5.30 -10.84
C TYR A 238 -12.06 -6.16 -11.13
N ARG A 239 -12.25 -7.25 -11.88
CA ARG A 239 -11.18 -8.21 -12.15
C ARG A 239 -10.07 -7.62 -13.02
N TRP A 240 -8.84 -8.00 -12.72
CA TRP A 240 -7.64 -7.64 -13.47
C TRP A 240 -7.13 -8.82 -14.29
N THR A 241 -8.02 -9.36 -15.13
CA THR A 241 -7.78 -10.53 -15.98
C THR A 241 -8.03 -10.20 -17.46
N LYS A 242 -7.61 -11.11 -18.35
CA LYS A 242 -7.80 -10.92 -19.80
C LYS A 242 -9.29 -10.73 -20.13
N GLY A 243 -9.62 -9.59 -20.76
CA GLY A 243 -10.98 -9.25 -21.16
C GLY A 243 -11.82 -8.53 -20.10
N ALA A 244 -11.30 -8.37 -18.87
CA ALA A 244 -11.90 -7.54 -17.84
C ALA A 244 -11.35 -6.10 -17.89
N LYS A 245 -12.14 -5.13 -17.41
CA LYS A 245 -11.77 -3.70 -17.46
C LYS A 245 -11.03 -3.20 -16.20
N GLY A 246 -10.82 -4.05 -15.20
CA GLY A 246 -10.24 -3.64 -13.92
C GLY A 246 -11.08 -2.55 -13.25
N LEU A 247 -10.45 -1.42 -12.93
CA LEU A 247 -11.12 -0.23 -12.37
C LEU A 247 -11.70 0.73 -13.41
N ALA A 248 -11.48 0.49 -14.70
CA ALA A 248 -12.07 1.30 -15.75
C ALA A 248 -13.53 0.87 -15.96
N LEU A 249 -14.48 1.80 -15.75
CA LEU A 249 -15.89 1.62 -16.11
C LEU A 249 -16.07 1.82 -17.63
#